data_AF-A0A420I8W8-F1
#
_entry.id   AF-A0A420I8W8-F1
#
_cell.length_a   1.000
_cell.length_b   1.000
_cell.length_c   1.000
_cell.angle_alpha   90.00
_cell.angle_beta   90.00
_cell.angle_gamma   90.00
#
_symmetry.space_group_name_H-M   'P 1'
#
loop_
_entity.id
_entity.type
_entity.pdbx_description
1 polymer ?
#
loop_
_entity_poly.entity_id
_entity_poly.type
_entity_poly.pdbx_seq_one_letter_code
_entity_poly.pdbx_strand_id
1 'polypeptide(L)'
;MEPKPSKPSRTSTSEINEEWIDALLARRIEQILGPFLSRLEGLSSRCNKTSTINIPENAPTQSNFTPPSLHDRKRRKFPTWDGEKKSFGTFIREVEDCIEIDRDILGSDRAIWYDINFSLPSAAKCKVAVFNSSGAKYGWDYKKFIEHLKGAFGNRQEKEDKQELLATIKQKDTQRFSDFFPKFDEVLSGAGGEHWTEDSK
;
A
#
# COMPACT_ATOMS: atom_id res chain seq x y z
N MET A 1 -62.68 -44.90 -13.54
CA MET A 1 -61.99 -43.85 -12.75
C MET A 1 -60.58 -44.36 -12.48
N GLU A 2 -59.63 -43.98 -13.34
CA GLU A 2 -58.22 -44.35 -13.18
C GLU A 2 -57.49 -43.29 -12.34
N PRO A 3 -56.61 -43.67 -11.39
CA PRO A 3 -55.80 -42.71 -10.65
C PRO A 3 -54.55 -42.31 -11.44
N LYS A 4 -54.31 -40.99 -11.51
CA LYS A 4 -53.12 -40.36 -12.13
C LYS A 4 -51.82 -40.80 -11.44
N PRO A 5 -50.71 -40.96 -12.18
CA PRO A 5 -49.41 -41.24 -11.59
C PRO A 5 -48.78 -39.99 -10.95
N SER A 6 -48.32 -40.15 -9.72
CA SER A 6 -47.54 -39.18 -8.94
C SER A 6 -46.13 -39.01 -9.52
N LYS A 7 -45.72 -37.78 -9.81
CA LYS A 7 -44.32 -37.42 -10.11
C LYS A 7 -43.46 -37.56 -8.85
N PRO A 8 -42.29 -38.20 -8.89
CA PRO A 8 -41.30 -38.07 -7.83
C PRO A 8 -40.61 -36.71 -7.92
N SER A 9 -40.54 -36.03 -6.78
CA SER A 9 -39.78 -34.82 -6.51
C SER A 9 -38.28 -35.07 -6.71
N ARG A 10 -37.63 -34.25 -7.54
CA ARG A 10 -36.17 -34.15 -7.61
C ARG A 10 -35.67 -33.25 -6.46
N THR A 11 -35.08 -33.90 -5.48
CA THR A 11 -34.15 -33.35 -4.46
C THR A 11 -33.15 -34.50 -4.26
N SER A 12 -31.83 -34.34 -4.27
CA SER A 12 -31.02 -33.29 -3.70
C SER A 12 -29.68 -33.16 -4.44
N THR A 13 -29.27 -31.92 -4.65
CA THR A 13 -27.90 -31.49 -4.98
C THR A 13 -26.92 -31.90 -3.88
N SER A 14 -25.70 -32.21 -4.29
CA SER A 14 -24.55 -32.57 -3.46
C SER A 14 -24.29 -31.56 -2.33
N GLU A 15 -24.50 -31.98 -1.09
CA GLU A 15 -23.95 -31.29 0.08
C GLU A 15 -22.44 -31.50 0.08
N ILE A 16 -21.70 -30.48 -0.33
CA ILE A 16 -20.27 -30.39 -0.08
C ILE A 16 -20.14 -30.15 1.42
N ASN A 17 -19.63 -31.15 2.14
CA ASN A 17 -19.49 -31.12 3.60
C ASN A 17 -18.48 -30.03 4.01
N GLU A 18 -18.96 -28.96 4.64
CA GLU A 18 -18.14 -27.84 5.12
C GLU A 18 -17.03 -28.30 6.09
N GLU A 19 -17.27 -29.36 6.88
CA GLU A 19 -16.26 -29.92 7.78
C GLU A 19 -15.02 -30.44 7.04
N TRP A 20 -15.20 -30.94 5.81
CA TRP A 20 -14.09 -31.40 5.00
C TRP A 20 -13.25 -30.25 4.48
N ILE A 21 -13.87 -29.11 4.16
CA ILE A 21 -13.17 -27.90 3.72
C ILE A 21 -12.36 -27.33 4.87
N ASP A 22 -12.93 -27.25 6.08
CA ASP A 22 -12.25 -26.75 7.26
C ASP A 22 -11.07 -27.65 7.66
N ALA A 23 -11.25 -28.97 7.62
CA ALA A 23 -10.17 -29.93 7.87
C ALA A 23 -9.04 -29.81 6.84
N LEU A 24 -9.38 -29.55 5.57
CA LEU A 24 -8.39 -29.35 4.51
C LEU A 24 -7.62 -28.03 4.68
N LEU A 25 -8.30 -26.95 5.07
CA LEU A 25 -7.69 -25.64 5.34
C LEU A 25 -6.74 -25.70 6.54
N ALA A 26 -7.17 -26.30 7.65
CA ALA A 26 -6.35 -26.45 8.85
C ALA A 26 -5.05 -27.21 8.54
N ARG A 27 -5.16 -28.35 7.84
CA ARG A 27 -3.99 -29.16 7.46
C ARG A 27 -3.03 -28.41 6.54
N ARG A 28 -3.55 -27.55 5.65
CA ARG A 28 -2.71 -26.77 4.73
C ARG A 28 -1.98 -25.64 5.46
N ILE A 29 -2.62 -25.01 6.44
CA ILE A 29 -2.02 -23.98 7.28
C ILE A 29 -0.87 -24.58 8.12
N GLU A 30 -1.09 -25.75 8.73
CA GLU A 30 -0.05 -26.44 9.52
C GLU A 30 1.16 -26.85 8.67
N GLN A 31 0.94 -27.32 7.43
CA GLN A 31 2.04 -27.68 6.53
C GLN A 31 2.89 -26.47 6.11
N ILE A 32 2.28 -25.30 5.97
CA ILE A 32 2.96 -24.07 5.56
C ILE A 32 3.69 -23.43 6.76
N LEU A 33 3.04 -23.39 7.92
CA LEU A 33 3.55 -22.63 9.06
C LEU A 33 4.42 -23.47 10.00
N GLY A 34 4.24 -24.79 10.06
CA GLY A 34 5.00 -25.69 10.93
C GLY A 34 6.53 -25.57 10.76
N PRO A 35 7.08 -25.71 9.54
CA PRO A 35 8.52 -25.58 9.30
C PRO A 35 9.08 -24.20 9.64
N PHE A 36 8.25 -23.16 9.52
CA PHE A 36 8.63 -21.78 9.80
C PHE A 36 8.75 -21.54 11.32
N LEU A 37 7.80 -22.07 12.09
CA LEU A 37 7.80 -21.98 13.55
C LEU A 37 8.98 -22.77 14.16
N SER A 38 9.26 -23.99 13.68
CA SER A 38 10.43 -24.75 14.14
C SER A 38 11.76 -24.07 13.82
N ARG A 39 11.82 -23.30 12.72
CA ARG A 39 13.02 -22.53 12.34
C ARG A 39 13.23 -21.30 13.23
N LEU A 40 12.16 -20.68 13.72
CA LEU A 40 12.23 -19.57 14.68
C LEU A 40 12.71 -20.02 16.07
N GLU A 41 12.23 -21.18 16.55
CA GLU A 41 12.71 -21.75 17.82
C GLU A 41 14.20 -22.14 17.77
N GLY A 42 14.65 -22.67 16.61
CA GLY A 42 16.06 -22.97 16.38
C GLY A 42 16.98 -21.74 16.36
N LEU A 43 16.47 -20.58 15.93
CA LEU A 43 17.23 -19.32 15.93
C LEU A 43 17.30 -18.68 17.32
N SER A 44 16.24 -18.79 18.11
CA SER A 44 16.21 -18.31 19.50
C SER A 44 17.28 -19.00 20.37
N SER A 45 17.51 -20.30 20.15
CA SER A 45 18.53 -21.06 20.90
C SER A 45 19.98 -20.76 20.49
N ARG A 46 20.21 -20.20 19.29
CA ARG A 46 21.57 -19.98 18.74
C ARG A 46 22.21 -18.66 19.19
N CYS A 47 21.43 -17.73 19.75
CA CYS A 47 21.95 -16.45 20.24
C CYS A 47 22.67 -16.53 21.60
N ASN A 48 22.69 -17.69 22.27
CA ASN A 48 23.23 -17.79 23.64
C ASN A 48 24.66 -18.36 23.73
N LYS A 49 25.34 -18.62 22.60
CA LYS A 49 26.69 -19.21 22.61
C LYS A 49 27.59 -18.58 21.54
N THR A 50 28.23 -17.46 21.88
CA THR A 50 29.65 -17.18 21.57
C THR A 50 30.00 -15.77 22.05
N SER A 51 30.86 -15.68 23.08
CA SER A 51 32.01 -14.77 23.14
C SER A 51 32.70 -14.92 24.50
N THR A 52 33.82 -15.64 24.53
CA THR A 52 34.80 -15.56 25.62
C THR A 52 36.04 -14.88 25.01
N ILE A 53 36.15 -13.56 25.19
CA ILE A 53 37.38 -12.80 24.94
C ILE A 53 37.66 -12.01 26.21
N ASN A 54 38.80 -12.34 26.83
CA ASN A 54 39.37 -11.67 27.99
C ASN A 54 39.98 -10.32 27.60
N ILE A 55 39.71 -9.24 28.34
CA ILE A 55 40.55 -8.01 28.56
C ILE A 55 39.90 -7.20 29.71
N PRO A 56 40.68 -6.51 30.58
CA PRO A 56 40.25 -6.17 31.95
C PRO A 56 39.74 -4.73 32.14
N GLU A 57 38.79 -4.62 33.07
CA GLU A 57 38.64 -3.60 34.13
C GLU A 57 38.98 -2.13 33.82
N ASN A 58 37.98 -1.36 33.36
CA ASN A 58 37.51 -0.11 34.01
C ASN A 58 36.42 0.60 33.17
N ALA A 59 35.52 1.29 33.87
CA ALA A 59 34.52 2.29 33.40
C ALA A 59 33.04 1.84 33.30
N PRO A 60 32.08 2.77 33.52
CA PRO A 60 30.91 2.53 34.35
C PRO A 60 29.60 2.23 33.58
N THR A 61 28.70 1.59 34.31
CA THR A 61 27.22 1.55 34.16
C THR A 61 26.68 1.10 32.80
N GLN A 62 26.21 -0.15 32.79
CA GLN A 62 25.42 -0.80 31.76
C GLN A 62 24.30 0.12 31.25
N SER A 63 24.38 0.52 29.98
CA SER A 63 23.21 0.99 29.25
C SER A 63 22.35 -0.23 28.94
N ASN A 64 21.21 -0.32 29.60
CA ASN A 64 20.14 -1.24 29.22
C ASN A 64 19.65 -0.82 27.83
N PHE A 65 20.22 -1.41 26.77
CA PHE A 65 19.62 -1.34 25.45
C PHE A 65 18.41 -2.26 25.41
N THR A 66 17.30 -1.75 25.95
CA THR A 66 15.97 -2.24 25.60
C THR A 66 15.78 -1.96 24.11
N PRO A 67 15.47 -2.94 23.25
CA PRO A 67 15.08 -2.65 21.87
C PRO A 67 13.88 -1.69 21.91
N PRO A 68 13.85 -0.65 21.05
CA PRO A 68 12.75 0.32 21.05
C PRO A 68 11.45 -0.44 20.92
N SER A 69 10.59 -0.23 21.91
CA SER A 69 9.26 -0.79 21.90
C SER A 69 8.55 -0.32 20.63
N LEU A 70 7.68 -1.13 20.03
CA LEU A 70 6.79 -0.66 18.95
C LEU A 70 6.01 0.60 19.37
N HIS A 71 5.87 0.82 20.69
CA HIS A 71 5.25 2.00 21.29
C HIS A 71 6.10 3.28 21.24
N ASP A 72 7.38 3.22 20.86
CA ASP A 72 8.26 4.40 20.72
C ASP A 72 8.29 4.98 19.30
N ARG A 73 7.59 4.34 18.35
CA ARG A 73 7.56 4.80 16.96
C ARG A 73 6.77 6.11 16.85
N LYS A 74 7.47 7.20 16.49
CA LYS A 74 6.83 8.47 16.15
C LYS A 74 6.18 8.38 14.78
N ARG A 75 4.93 8.83 14.70
CA ARG A 75 4.16 8.97 13.45
C ARG A 75 4.91 9.86 12.45
N ARG A 76 4.98 9.43 11.20
CA ARG A 76 5.44 10.26 10.08
C ARG A 76 4.49 11.44 9.88
N LYS A 77 5.05 12.59 9.55
CA LYS A 77 4.25 13.72 9.07
C LYS A 77 3.84 13.42 7.64
N PHE A 78 2.60 13.71 7.30
CA PHE A 78 2.19 13.65 5.90
C PHE A 78 2.98 14.66 5.07
N PRO A 79 3.33 14.29 3.83
CA PRO A 79 4.02 15.21 2.92
C PRO A 79 3.14 16.43 2.67
N THR A 80 3.75 17.54 2.23
CA THR A 80 3.02 18.73 1.79
C THR A 80 2.97 18.77 0.28
N TRP A 81 1.83 19.15 -0.28
CA TRP A 81 1.69 19.32 -1.72
C TRP A 81 1.81 20.81 -2.11
N ASP A 82 2.53 21.08 -3.19
CA ASP A 82 2.70 22.42 -3.77
C ASP A 82 1.45 22.94 -4.49
N GLY A 83 0.48 22.06 -4.78
CA GLY A 83 -0.74 22.38 -5.53
C GLY A 83 -0.62 22.18 -7.03
N GLU A 84 0.53 21.75 -7.54
CA GLU A 84 0.75 21.50 -8.96
C GLU A 84 0.20 20.13 -9.37
N LYS A 85 -0.56 20.08 -10.47
CA LYS A 85 -1.22 18.84 -10.92
C LYS A 85 -0.24 17.69 -11.20
N LYS A 86 0.96 18.00 -11.71
CA LYS A 86 2.01 17.02 -12.02
C LYS A 86 2.62 16.35 -10.78
N SER A 87 2.62 17.01 -9.62
CA SER A 87 3.19 16.50 -8.36
C SER A 87 2.13 15.82 -7.49
N PHE A 88 0.84 16.00 -7.82
CA PHE A 88 -0.27 15.45 -7.04
C PHE A 88 -0.23 13.91 -6.94
N GLY A 89 0.15 13.22 -8.03
CA GLY A 89 0.25 11.76 -8.06
C GLY A 89 1.26 11.23 -7.05
N THR A 90 2.47 11.81 -7.02
CA THR A 90 3.51 11.50 -6.03
C THR A 90 3.02 11.80 -4.61
N PHE A 91 2.44 12.98 -4.40
CA PHE A 91 1.92 13.37 -3.09
C PHE A 91 0.88 12.39 -2.55
N ILE A 92 -0.14 12.03 -3.34
CA ILE A 92 -1.21 11.16 -2.85
C ILE A 92 -0.71 9.74 -2.59
N ARG A 93 0.24 9.25 -3.40
CA ARG A 93 0.91 7.96 -3.21
C ARG A 93 1.67 7.91 -1.90
N GLU A 94 2.44 8.96 -1.59
CA GLU A 94 3.19 9.07 -0.33
C GLU A 94 2.27 9.19 0.90
N VAL A 95 1.12 9.89 0.77
CA VAL A 95 0.10 9.91 1.83
C VAL A 95 -0.46 8.51 2.07
N GLU A 96 -0.78 7.77 1.01
CA GLU A 96 -1.25 6.39 1.10
C GLU A 96 -0.19 5.49 1.77
N ASP A 97 1.10 5.62 1.42
CA ASP A 97 2.20 4.91 2.07
C ASP A 97 2.31 5.25 3.56
N CYS A 98 2.21 6.54 3.93
CA CYS A 98 2.22 6.93 5.33
C CYS A 98 1.08 6.28 6.10
N ILE A 99 -0.11 6.19 5.49
CA ILE A 99 -1.28 5.56 6.11
C ILE A 99 -1.07 4.06 6.29
N GLU A 100 -0.54 3.39 5.28
CA GLU A 100 -0.27 1.95 5.31
C GLU A 100 0.77 1.60 6.38
N ILE A 101 1.89 2.33 6.40
CA ILE A 101 3.02 2.01 7.27
C ILE A 101 2.75 2.35 8.74
N ASP A 102 2.03 3.45 9.00
CA ASP A 102 1.80 3.98 10.35
C ASP A 102 0.35 3.76 10.83
N ARG A 103 -0.40 2.82 10.22
CA ARG A 103 -1.84 2.65 10.45
C ARG A 103 -2.22 2.49 11.92
N ASP A 104 -1.44 1.72 12.66
CA ASP A 104 -1.59 1.40 14.08
C ASP A 104 -1.43 2.62 15.00
N ILE A 105 -0.68 3.65 14.58
CA ILE A 105 -0.38 4.85 15.38
C ILE A 105 -1.08 6.13 14.87
N LEU A 106 -1.75 6.07 13.72
CA LEU A 106 -2.44 7.21 13.12
C LEU A 106 -3.78 7.57 13.77
N GLY A 107 -4.30 6.68 14.62
CA GLY A 107 -5.57 6.86 15.31
C GLY A 107 -6.79 6.61 14.42
N SER A 108 -7.92 7.23 14.78
CA SER A 108 -9.20 7.06 14.08
C SER A 108 -9.17 7.57 12.63
N ASP A 109 -10.07 7.07 11.78
CA ASP A 109 -10.22 7.54 10.39
C ASP A 109 -10.46 9.05 10.31
N ARG A 110 -11.16 9.60 11.30
CA ARG A 110 -11.36 11.04 11.44
C ARG A 110 -10.07 11.81 11.66
N ALA A 111 -9.13 11.28 12.45
CA ALA A 111 -7.83 11.91 12.64
C ALA A 111 -7.05 11.93 11.32
N ILE A 112 -6.98 10.79 10.64
CA ILE A 112 -6.36 10.67 9.31
C ILE A 112 -6.99 11.66 8.33
N TRP A 113 -8.32 11.74 8.27
CA TRP A 113 -9.05 12.69 7.43
C TRP A 113 -8.58 14.12 7.67
N TYR A 114 -8.49 14.55 8.93
CA TYR A 114 -8.03 15.90 9.26
C TYR A 114 -6.58 16.13 8.86
N ASP A 115 -5.71 15.16 9.05
CA ASP A 115 -4.30 15.28 8.68
C ASP A 115 -4.10 15.36 7.16
N ILE A 116 -4.88 14.58 6.39
CA ILE A 116 -4.93 14.73 4.93
C ILE A 116 -5.34 16.16 4.59
N ASN A 117 -6.45 16.67 5.14
CA ASN A 117 -6.89 18.03 4.85
C ASN A 117 -5.86 19.08 5.31
N PHE A 118 -5.12 18.82 6.39
CA PHE A 118 -4.09 19.73 6.88
C PHE A 118 -2.89 19.81 5.94
N SER A 119 -2.52 18.69 5.30
CA SER A 119 -1.39 18.57 4.37
C SER A 119 -1.58 19.28 3.02
N LEU A 120 -2.82 19.65 2.69
CA LEU A 120 -3.15 20.33 1.43
C LEU A 120 -2.73 21.81 1.47
N PRO A 121 -2.39 22.42 0.31
CA PRO A 121 -2.24 23.87 0.21
C PRO A 121 -3.59 24.58 0.35
N SER A 122 -3.57 25.86 0.74
CA SER A 122 -4.79 26.64 1.04
C SER A 122 -5.81 26.62 -0.12
N ALA A 123 -5.36 26.81 -1.36
CA ALA A 123 -6.22 26.79 -2.53
C ALA A 123 -6.94 25.42 -2.72
N ALA A 124 -6.23 24.32 -2.47
CA ALA A 124 -6.81 22.98 -2.53
C ALA A 124 -7.84 22.76 -1.42
N LYS A 125 -7.55 23.20 -0.18
CA LYS A 125 -8.51 23.14 0.94
C LYS A 125 -9.81 23.87 0.59
N CYS A 126 -9.72 25.07 0.01
CA CYS A 126 -10.89 25.82 -0.43
C CYS A 126 -11.72 25.04 -1.46
N LYS A 127 -11.06 24.41 -2.45
CA LYS A 127 -11.73 23.64 -3.50
C LYS A 127 -12.52 22.44 -2.95
N VAL A 128 -12.01 21.76 -1.91
CA VAL A 128 -12.64 20.58 -1.32
C VAL A 128 -13.43 20.88 -0.04
N ALA A 129 -13.56 22.14 0.36
CA ALA A 129 -14.14 22.56 1.64
C ALA A 129 -15.55 22.00 1.86
N VAL A 130 -16.39 21.97 0.81
CA VAL A 130 -17.76 21.45 0.88
C VAL A 130 -17.77 19.94 1.16
N PHE A 131 -16.91 19.20 0.48
CA PHE A 131 -16.76 17.76 0.69
C PHE A 131 -16.19 17.47 2.09
N ASN A 132 -15.13 18.19 2.48
CA ASN A 132 -14.51 18.08 3.80
C ASN A 132 -15.51 18.34 4.93
N SER A 133 -16.37 19.37 4.80
CA SER A 133 -17.43 19.70 5.77
C SER A 133 -18.52 18.63 5.84
N SER A 134 -18.65 17.81 4.79
CA SER A 134 -19.59 16.69 4.73
C SER A 134 -19.01 15.39 5.29
N GLY A 135 -17.81 15.39 5.88
CA GLY A 135 -17.12 14.19 6.35
C GLY A 135 -17.95 13.29 7.27
N ALA A 136 -18.79 13.88 8.13
CA ALA A 136 -19.70 13.14 9.00
C ALA A 136 -20.71 12.25 8.24
N LYS A 137 -21.18 12.69 7.05
CA LYS A 137 -22.09 11.89 6.20
C LYS A 137 -21.42 10.63 5.65
N TYR A 138 -20.09 10.65 5.56
CA TYR A 138 -19.28 9.54 5.06
C TYR A 138 -18.62 8.74 6.19
N GLY A 139 -19.01 8.99 7.46
CA GLY A 139 -18.41 8.33 8.62
C GLY A 139 -16.95 8.72 8.85
N TRP A 140 -16.49 9.84 8.27
CA TRP A 140 -15.08 10.24 8.24
C TRP A 140 -14.14 9.20 7.60
N ASP A 141 -14.65 8.38 6.67
CA ASP A 141 -13.86 7.41 5.91
C ASP A 141 -12.82 8.10 5.02
N TYR A 142 -11.56 8.12 5.47
CA TYR A 142 -10.47 8.80 4.78
C TYR A 142 -10.25 8.28 3.34
N LYS A 143 -10.61 7.03 3.03
CA LYS A 143 -10.46 6.48 1.68
C LYS A 143 -11.35 7.22 0.69
N LYS A 144 -12.59 7.56 1.10
CA LYS A 144 -13.50 8.38 0.29
C LYS A 144 -12.96 9.79 0.08
N PHE A 145 -12.24 10.33 1.05
CA PHE A 145 -11.60 11.62 0.89
C PHE A 145 -10.44 11.56 -0.09
N ILE A 146 -9.59 10.53 -0.01
CA ILE A 146 -8.52 10.28 -0.99
C ILE A 146 -9.10 10.12 -2.40
N GLU A 147 -10.17 9.35 -2.56
CA GLU A 147 -10.86 9.19 -3.85
C GLU A 147 -11.36 10.53 -4.39
N HIS A 148 -11.98 11.35 -3.54
CA HIS A 148 -12.40 12.69 -3.92
C HIS A 148 -11.22 13.57 -4.37
N LEU A 149 -10.08 13.52 -3.67
CA LEU A 149 -8.86 14.23 -4.05
C LEU A 149 -8.33 13.74 -5.41
N LYS A 150 -8.28 12.43 -5.63
CA LYS A 150 -7.90 11.83 -6.91
C LYS A 150 -8.81 12.29 -8.05
N GLY A 151 -10.12 12.41 -7.81
CA GLY A 151 -11.05 12.98 -8.79
C GLY A 151 -10.90 14.49 -9.01
N ALA A 152 -10.57 15.26 -7.97
CA ALA A 152 -10.53 16.73 -8.01
C ALA A 152 -9.19 17.29 -8.54
N PHE A 153 -8.09 16.56 -8.33
CA PHE A 153 -6.73 17.01 -8.61
C PHE A 153 -5.89 16.01 -9.42
N GLY A 154 -6.30 14.74 -9.49
CA GLY A 154 -5.61 13.75 -10.32
C GLY A 154 -5.64 14.10 -11.79
N ASN A 155 -4.63 13.60 -12.53
CA ASN A 155 -4.61 13.74 -13.97
C ASN A 155 -5.25 12.53 -14.65
N ARG A 156 -6.56 12.64 -14.94
CA ARG A 156 -7.30 11.59 -15.68
C ARG A 156 -6.72 11.27 -17.05
N GLN A 157 -6.08 12.26 -17.68
CA GLN A 157 -5.51 12.14 -19.02
C GLN A 157 -4.03 11.80 -19.01
N GLU A 158 -3.41 11.58 -17.85
CA GLU A 158 -1.95 11.46 -17.76
C GLU A 158 -1.37 10.39 -18.67
N LYS A 159 -2.01 9.22 -18.70
CA LYS A 159 -1.58 8.13 -19.56
C LYS A 159 -1.66 8.51 -21.04
N GLU A 160 -2.75 9.16 -21.46
CA GLU A 160 -2.94 9.60 -22.84
C GLU A 160 -1.98 10.73 -23.21
N ASP A 161 -1.79 11.72 -22.33
CA ASP A 161 -0.81 12.80 -22.49
C ASP A 161 0.61 12.24 -22.65
N LYS A 162 0.96 11.23 -21.84
CA LYS A 162 2.26 10.54 -21.90
C LYS A 162 2.39 9.71 -23.18
N GLN A 163 1.32 9.07 -23.66
CA GLN A 163 1.31 8.36 -24.94
C GLN A 163 1.50 9.30 -26.13
N GLU A 164 0.82 10.45 -26.15
CA GLU A 164 0.99 11.47 -27.19
C GLU A 164 2.41 12.06 -27.16
N LEU A 165 2.94 12.33 -25.97
CA LEU A 165 4.32 12.77 -25.80
C LEU A 165 5.32 11.69 -26.26
N LEU A 166 5.07 10.41 -25.93
CA LEU A 166 5.94 9.31 -26.36
C LEU A 166 5.99 9.19 -27.89
N ALA A 167 4.86 9.43 -28.58
CA ALA A 167 4.80 9.39 -30.03
C ALA A 167 5.60 10.52 -30.71
N THR A 168 5.83 11.62 -30.01
CA THR A 168 6.45 12.84 -30.57
C THR A 168 7.86 13.11 -30.04
N ILE A 169 8.23 12.55 -28.89
CA ILE A 169 9.51 12.82 -28.24
C ILE A 169 10.66 12.20 -29.04
N LYS A 170 11.67 13.02 -29.32
CA LYS A 170 12.91 12.62 -30.00
C LYS A 170 14.09 13.34 -29.36
N GLN A 171 15.24 12.67 -29.32
CA GLN A 171 16.49 13.31 -28.92
C GLN A 171 16.83 14.41 -29.93
N LYS A 172 17.14 15.62 -29.44
CA LYS A 172 17.60 16.73 -30.30
C LYS A 172 19.06 16.52 -30.70
N ASP A 173 19.45 17.05 -31.86
CA ASP A 173 20.83 16.93 -32.38
C ASP A 173 21.90 17.47 -31.42
N THR A 174 21.54 18.46 -30.59
CA THR A 174 22.44 19.08 -29.60
C THR A 174 22.32 18.49 -28.19
N GLN A 175 21.35 17.59 -27.96
CA GLN A 175 21.08 17.02 -26.64
C GLN A 175 21.91 15.76 -26.41
N ARG A 176 22.55 15.64 -25.24
CA ARG A 176 23.25 14.41 -24.86
C ARG A 176 22.26 13.31 -24.52
N PHE A 177 22.62 12.07 -24.83
CA PHE A 177 21.78 10.91 -24.51
C PHE A 177 21.51 10.78 -23.01
N SER A 178 22.50 11.08 -22.16
CA SER A 178 22.36 11.08 -20.69
C SER A 178 21.23 11.99 -20.19
N ASP A 179 20.94 13.06 -20.93
CA ASP A 179 19.94 14.06 -20.55
C ASP A 179 18.57 13.73 -21.18
N PHE A 180 18.58 12.96 -22.28
CA PHE A 180 17.38 12.53 -22.98
C PHE A 180 16.76 11.28 -22.36
N PHE A 181 17.58 10.26 -22.12
CA PHE A 181 17.13 8.92 -21.76
C PHE A 181 16.27 8.89 -20.48
N PRO A 182 16.61 9.58 -19.37
CA PRO A 182 15.76 9.59 -18.18
C PRO A 182 14.36 10.15 -18.46
N LYS A 183 14.26 11.17 -19.33
CA LYS A 183 12.99 11.76 -19.73
C LYS A 183 12.20 10.82 -20.63
N PHE A 184 12.86 10.15 -21.56
CA PHE A 184 12.23 9.14 -22.41
C PHE A 184 11.68 7.99 -21.57
N ASP A 185 12.47 7.46 -20.63
CA ASP A 185 12.09 6.37 -19.74
C ASP A 185 10.89 6.74 -18.84
N GLU A 186 10.90 7.95 -18.27
CA GLU A 186 9.74 8.48 -17.53
C GLU A 186 8.47 8.53 -18.38
N VAL A 187 8.60 8.97 -19.64
CA VAL A 187 7.45 9.07 -20.57
C VAL A 187 6.98 7.69 -21.01
N LEU A 188 7.90 6.76 -21.28
CA LEU A 188 7.62 5.37 -21.64
C LEU A 188 6.88 4.67 -20.50
N SER A 189 7.38 4.79 -19.27
CA SER A 189 6.73 4.24 -18.08
C SER A 189 5.32 4.81 -17.89
N GLY A 190 5.18 6.14 -17.97
CA GLY A 190 3.89 6.82 -17.85
C GLY A 190 2.87 6.46 -18.94
N ALA A 191 3.32 6.09 -20.14
CA ALA A 191 2.48 5.63 -21.24
C ALA A 191 1.99 4.17 -21.07
N GLY A 192 2.53 3.44 -20.08
CA GLY A 192 2.27 2.03 -19.83
C GLY A 192 3.31 1.08 -20.42
N GLY A 193 4.49 1.57 -20.81
CA GLY A 193 5.57 0.79 -21.41
C GLY A 193 6.15 -0.29 -20.49
N GLU A 194 5.92 -0.24 -19.18
CA GLU A 194 6.31 -1.30 -18.23
C GLU A 194 5.75 -2.67 -18.63
N HIS A 195 4.59 -2.70 -19.30
CA HIS A 195 3.91 -3.92 -19.72
C HIS A 195 4.24 -4.34 -21.17
N TRP A 196 5.07 -3.57 -21.87
CA TRP A 196 5.48 -3.89 -23.24
C TRP A 196 6.58 -4.93 -23.21
N THR A 197 6.53 -5.86 -24.17
CA THR A 197 7.62 -6.82 -24.39
C THR A 197 8.89 -6.07 -24.81
N GLU A 198 10.07 -6.60 -24.47
CA GLU A 198 11.35 -5.97 -24.81
C GLU A 198 11.49 -5.71 -26.32
N ASP A 199 10.87 -6.54 -27.16
CA ASP A 199 10.84 -6.38 -28.61
C ASP A 199 10.03 -5.14 -29.08
N SER A 200 9.27 -4.51 -28.19
CA SER A 200 8.40 -3.37 -28.44
C SER A 200 8.84 -2.08 -27.73
N LYS A 201 9.93 -2.13 -26.95
CA LYS A 201 10.54 -0.97 -26.29
C LYS A 201 11.70 -0.42 -27.12
#